data_AF-A0A2G9T357-F1
#
_entry.id   AF-A0A2G9T357-F1
#
_cell.length_a   1.000
_cell.length_b   1.000
_cell.length_c   1.000
_cell.angle_alpha   90.00
_cell.angle_beta   90.00
_cell.angle_gamma   90.00
#
_symmetry.space_group_name_H-M   'P 1'
#
loop_
_entity.id
_entity.type
_entity.pdbx_description
1 polymer ?
#
loop_
_entity_poly.entity_id
_entity_poly.type
_entity_poly.pdbx_seq_one_letter_code
_entity_poly.pdbx_strand_id
1 'polypeptide(L)'
;TVKYGVHAVFETTVRGSPNPEVTWFINGQKMDKDTPGVKIEEKPKKAPRFTELLSDKTEVESSTVVFEARLEAEPKPDIKWFLKDVEITSSE
;
A
#
# COMPACT_ATOMS: atom_id res chain seq x y z
N THR A 1 13.48 8.69 -19.44
CA THR A 1 12.57 7.60 -19.02
C THR A 1 13.24 6.27 -19.32
N VAL A 2 13.48 5.44 -18.31
CA VAL A 2 14.11 4.10 -18.49
C VAL A 2 13.02 3.10 -18.85
N LYS A 3 13.28 2.20 -19.81
CA LYS A 3 12.34 1.13 -20.17
C LYS A 3 12.40 0.00 -19.15
N TYR A 4 11.28 -0.67 -18.92
CA TYR A 4 11.22 -1.85 -18.07
C TYR A 4 12.27 -2.90 -18.48
N GLY A 5 13.02 -3.43 -17.52
CA GLY A 5 14.07 -4.43 -17.74
C GLY A 5 15.44 -3.89 -18.16
N VAL A 6 15.63 -2.57 -18.26
CA VAL A 6 16.92 -1.95 -18.59
C VAL A 6 17.60 -1.39 -17.33
N HIS A 7 18.93 -1.54 -17.23
CA HIS A 7 19.70 -0.95 -16.15
C HIS A 7 19.63 0.59 -16.18
N ALA A 8 19.28 1.19 -15.05
CA ALA A 8 19.36 2.63 -14.84
C ALA A 8 20.72 2.97 -14.18
N VAL A 9 21.40 3.99 -14.69
CA VAL A 9 22.59 4.57 -14.04
C VAL A 9 22.18 5.88 -13.40
N PHE A 10 22.45 6.02 -12.10
CA PHE A 10 22.27 7.27 -11.37
C PHE A 10 23.64 7.86 -11.05
N GLU A 11 23.88 9.06 -11.55
CA GLU A 11 25.12 9.81 -11.31
C GLU A 11 24.82 11.11 -10.58
N THR A 12 25.74 11.52 -9.71
CA THR A 12 25.71 12.82 -9.04
C THR A 12 27.12 13.33 -8.87
N THR A 13 27.30 14.65 -8.92
CA THR A 13 28.59 15.30 -8.69
C THR A 13 28.48 16.17 -7.45
N VAL A 14 29.27 15.85 -6.42
CA VAL A 14 29.34 16.63 -5.18
C VAL A 14 30.76 17.15 -5.00
N ARG A 15 30.90 18.45 -4.71
CA ARG A 15 32.19 19.08 -4.40
C ARG A 15 32.24 19.41 -2.91
N GLY A 16 33.32 19.03 -2.22
CA GLY A 16 33.52 19.31 -0.80
C GLY A 16 34.97 19.13 -0.39
N SER A 17 35.39 19.83 0.67
CA SER A 17 36.68 19.65 1.32
C SER A 17 36.44 19.43 2.82
N PRO A 18 36.72 18.24 3.37
CA PRO A 18 37.30 17.06 2.72
C PRO A 18 36.39 16.41 1.66
N ASN A 19 36.95 15.57 0.80
CA ASN A 19 36.22 14.92 -0.29
C ASN A 19 35.02 14.11 0.25
N PRO A 20 33.79 14.41 -0.17
CA PRO A 20 32.60 13.76 0.37
C PRO A 20 32.46 12.32 -0.14
N GLU A 21 31.87 11.45 0.69
CA GLU A 21 31.44 10.11 0.29
C GLU A 21 29.98 10.15 -0.15
N VAL A 22 29.66 9.52 -1.28
CA VAL A 22 28.29 9.44 -1.81
C VAL A 22 27.81 8.01 -1.70
N THR A 23 26.66 7.82 -1.05
CA THR A 23 25.97 6.54 -0.95
C THR A 23 24.55 6.68 -1.50
N TRP A 24 24.15 5.75 -2.37
CA TRP A 24 22.80 5.71 -2.94
C TRP A 24 21.87 4.85 -2.10
N PHE A 25 20.61 5.25 -2.00
CA PHE A 25 19.55 4.48 -1.35
C PHE A 25 18.29 4.46 -2.23
N ILE A 26 17.61 3.32 -2.33
CA ILE A 26 16.27 3.20 -2.93
C ILE A 26 15.37 2.49 -1.90
N ASN A 27 14.23 3.09 -1.57
CA ASN A 27 13.30 2.57 -0.54
C ASN A 27 13.98 2.26 0.80
N GLY A 28 15.00 3.04 1.18
CA GLY A 28 15.78 2.84 2.40
C GLY A 28 16.88 1.78 2.32
N GLN A 29 17.03 1.07 1.20
CA GLN A 29 18.08 0.08 0.99
C GLN A 29 19.31 0.72 0.34
N LYS A 30 20.49 0.54 0.94
CA LYS A 30 21.78 1.01 0.41
C LYS A 30 22.10 0.29 -0.90
N MET A 31 22.52 1.03 -1.91
CA MET A 31 22.96 0.52 -3.21
C MET A 31 24.47 0.61 -3.32
N ASP A 32 25.09 -0.48 -3.75
CA ASP A 32 26.51 -0.58 -4.11
C ASP A 32 26.67 -1.15 -5.54
N LYS A 33 27.91 -1.24 -6.01
CA LYS A 33 28.23 -1.75 -7.35
C LYS A 33 27.90 -3.23 -7.54
N ASP A 34 27.80 -3.96 -6.44
CA ASP A 34 27.56 -5.40 -6.42
C ASP A 34 26.08 -5.73 -6.17
N THR A 35 25.26 -4.71 -5.89
CA THR A 35 23.82 -4.89 -5.63
C THR A 35 23.16 -5.38 -6.92
N PRO A 36 22.62 -6.62 -6.95
CA PRO A 36 21.87 -7.08 -8.10
C PRO A 36 20.70 -6.12 -8.33
N GLY A 37 20.55 -5.64 -9.57
CA GLY A 37 19.65 -4.54 -9.90
C GLY A 37 18.28 -4.67 -9.23
N VAL A 38 17.80 -3.57 -8.64
CA VAL A 38 16.56 -3.59 -7.86
C VAL A 38 15.35 -3.68 -8.77
N LYS A 39 14.57 -4.75 -8.60
CA LYS A 39 13.27 -4.88 -9.24
C LYS A 39 12.25 -4.04 -8.47
N ILE A 40 11.91 -2.89 -9.02
CA ILE A 40 10.83 -2.05 -8.51
C ILE A 40 9.51 -2.66 -9.00
N GLU A 41 8.97 -3.62 -8.26
CA GLU A 41 7.62 -4.13 -8.48
C GLU A 41 6.64 -3.31 -7.64
N GLU A 42 6.09 -2.23 -8.19
CA GLU A 42 4.85 -1.68 -7.64
C GLU A 42 3.72 -2.64 -7.98
N LYS A 43 2.97 -3.10 -6.97
CA LYS A 43 1.73 -3.82 -7.22
C LYS A 43 0.80 -2.92 -8.04
N PRO A 44 0.05 -3.48 -9.00
CA PRO A 44 -0.92 -2.69 -9.75
C PRO A 44 -1.94 -2.09 -8.79
N LYS A 45 -2.03 -0.76 -8.78
CA LYS A 45 -3.03 -0.04 -8.00
C LYS A 45 -4.42 -0.46 -8.46
N LYS A 46 -5.25 -0.87 -7.51
CA LYS A 46 -6.62 -1.33 -7.76
C LYS A 46 -7.58 -0.48 -6.93
N ALA A 47 -8.44 0.26 -7.62
CA ALA A 47 -9.48 1.04 -6.96
C ALA A 47 -10.40 0.13 -6.13
N PRO A 48 -10.87 0.58 -4.94
CA PRO A 48 -11.77 -0.21 -4.13
C PRO A 48 -13.04 -0.61 -4.88
N ARG A 49 -13.34 -1.90 -4.85
CA ARG A 49 -14.55 -2.46 -5.44
C ARG A 49 -15.09 -3.56 -4.56
N PHE A 50 -16.36 -3.45 -4.17
CA PHE A 50 -17.05 -4.54 -3.50
C PHE A 50 -17.18 -5.74 -4.43
N THR A 51 -16.73 -6.90 -3.95
CA THR A 51 -16.97 -8.20 -4.57
C THR A 51 -18.20 -8.87 -3.99
N GLU A 52 -18.52 -8.58 -2.73
CA GLU A 52 -19.73 -9.04 -2.04
C GLU A 52 -20.30 -7.85 -1.26
N LEU A 53 -21.54 -7.49 -1.59
CA LEU A 53 -22.26 -6.41 -0.95
C LEU A 53 -22.94 -6.91 0.33
N LEU A 54 -23.21 -5.98 1.23
CA LEU A 54 -24.06 -6.21 2.38
C LEU A 54 -25.44 -6.64 1.92
N SER A 55 -26.02 -7.57 2.66
CA SER A 55 -27.39 -8.00 2.48
C SER A 55 -28.18 -7.73 3.75
N ASP A 56 -29.45 -7.39 3.58
CA ASP A 56 -30.36 -7.18 4.69
C ASP A 56 -30.54 -8.48 5.48
N LYS A 57 -30.59 -8.35 6.80
CA LYS A 57 -30.81 -9.47 7.72
C LYS A 57 -32.01 -9.18 8.60
N THR A 58 -32.87 -10.17 8.77
CA THR A 58 -33.98 -10.14 9.72
C THR A 58 -33.74 -11.27 10.71
N GLU A 59 -33.65 -10.92 11.98
CA GLU A 59 -33.33 -11.84 13.06
C GLU A 59 -34.21 -11.53 14.28
N VAL A 60 -34.29 -12.48 15.21
CA VAL A 60 -35.11 -12.36 16.42
C VAL A 60 -34.49 -11.35 17.38
N GLU A 61 -35.32 -10.66 18.15
CA GLU A 61 -34.84 -9.79 19.24
C GLU A 61 -33.93 -10.57 20.19
N SER A 62 -32.84 -9.93 20.64
CA SER A 62 -31.78 -10.54 21.48
C SER A 62 -30.85 -11.55 20.77
N SER A 63 -30.92 -11.68 19.45
CA SER A 63 -29.93 -12.44 18.68
C SER A 63 -28.73 -11.58 18.25
N THR A 64 -27.60 -12.24 17.99
CA THR A 64 -26.40 -11.59 17.43
C THR A 64 -26.48 -11.60 15.92
N VAL A 65 -26.40 -10.42 15.29
CA VAL A 65 -26.36 -10.27 13.83
C VAL A 65 -24.95 -9.93 13.39
N VAL A 66 -24.45 -10.64 12.38
CA VAL A 66 -23.15 -10.37 11.74
C VAL A 66 -23.39 -9.85 10.33
N PHE A 67 -22.88 -8.65 10.02
CA PHE A 67 -22.86 -8.09 8.68
C PHE A 67 -21.48 -8.31 8.05
N GLU A 68 -21.43 -8.82 6.83
CA GLU A 68 -20.18 -9.10 6.10
C GLU A 68 -20.23 -8.44 4.72
N ALA A 69 -19.13 -7.78 4.35
CA ALA A 69 -18.90 -7.26 3.01
C ALA A 69 -17.48 -7.62 2.59
N ARG A 70 -17.28 -7.87 1.29
CA ARG A 70 -15.94 -8.13 0.75
C ARG A 70 -15.63 -7.14 -0.34
N LEU A 71 -14.40 -6.63 -0.33
CA LEU A 71 -13.90 -5.70 -1.32
C LEU A 71 -12.47 -6.04 -1.70
N GLU A 72 -12.09 -5.66 -2.91
CA GLU A 72 -10.73 -5.74 -3.40
C GLU A 72 -10.19 -4.32 -3.61
N ALA A 73 -8.97 -4.07 -3.14
CA ALA A 73 -8.28 -2.79 -3.26
C ALA A 73 -6.77 -3.00 -3.08
N GLU A 74 -5.98 -2.21 -3.81
CA GLU A 74 -4.53 -2.10 -3.61
C GLU A 74 -4.15 -0.62 -3.76
N PRO A 75 -3.62 0.03 -2.69
CA PRO A 75 -3.27 -0.54 -1.39
C PRO A 75 -4.49 -0.95 -0.53
N LYS A 76 -4.23 -1.68 0.55
CA LYS A 76 -5.27 -2.05 1.53
C LYS A 76 -5.97 -0.78 2.05
N PRO A 77 -7.31 -0.68 1.95
CA PRO A 77 -8.03 0.52 2.33
C PRO A 77 -8.39 0.50 3.81
N ASP A 78 -8.70 1.68 4.34
CA ASP A 78 -9.37 1.85 5.63
C ASP A 78 -10.87 1.58 5.46
N ILE A 79 -11.44 0.78 6.37
CA ILE A 79 -12.86 0.38 6.32
C ILE A 79 -13.58 0.99 7.53
N LYS A 80 -14.74 1.59 7.28
CA LYS A 80 -15.62 2.18 8.31
C LYS A 80 -17.04 1.65 8.15
N TRP A 81 -17.71 1.44 9.28
CA TRP A 81 -19.10 1.01 9.32
C TRP A 81 -19.97 2.15 9.84
N PHE A 82 -21.17 2.30 9.30
CA PHE A 82 -22.12 3.34 9.70
C PHE A 82 -23.47 2.71 10.01
N LEU A 83 -24.06 3.13 11.12
CA LEU A 83 -25.44 2.82 11.47
C LEU A 83 -26.21 4.12 11.65
N LYS A 84 -27.21 4.33 10.79
CA LYS A 84 -28.01 5.58 10.77
C LYS A 84 -27.11 6.83 10.72
N ASP A 85 -26.15 6.80 9.80
CA ASP A 85 -25.15 7.87 9.57
C ASP A 85 -24.16 8.12 10.73
N VAL A 86 -24.15 7.28 11.76
CA VAL A 86 -23.18 7.33 12.85
C VAL A 86 -22.10 6.28 12.62
N GLU A 87 -20.84 6.70 12.59
CA GLU A 87 -19.69 5.78 12.49
C GLU A 87 -19.63 4.86 13.71
N ILE A 88 -19.59 3.55 13.48
CA ILE A 88 -19.38 2.55 14.51
C ILE A 88 -17.88 2.27 14.59
N THR A 89 -17.30 2.50 15.76
CA THR A 89 -15.96 2.01 16.09
C THR A 89 -16.10 0.68 16.81
N SER A 90 -15.14 -0.24 16.62
CA SER A 90 -15.09 -1.42 17.49
C SER A 90 -14.94 -0.96 18.94
N SER A 91 -15.84 -1.39 19.81
CA SER A 91 -15.58 -1.37 21.23
C SER A 91 -14.68 -2.57 21.56
N GLU A 92 -13.56 -2.34 22.24
CA GLU A 92 -12.80 -3.40 22.92
C GLU A 92 -13.65 -4.10 23.99
#